data_AF-A0A2E9CX70-F1
#
_entry.id   AF-A0A2E9CX70-F1
#
_cell.length_a   1.000
_cell.length_b   1.000
_cell.length_c   1.000
_cell.angle_alpha   90.00
_cell.angle_beta   90.00
_cell.angle_gamma   90.00
#
_symmetry.space_group_name_H-M   'P 1'
#
loop_
_entity.id
_entity.type
_entity.pdbx_description
1 polymer ?
#
loop_
_entity_poly.entity_id
_entity_poly.type
_entity_poly.pdbx_seq_one_letter_code
_entity_poly.pdbx_strand_id
1 'polypeptide(L)'
;MDTSLNIASDESKIFLGDDKIIEEYSSISKELEKISQKSRDFLRKSVIKNDRIDNSLLEKFQFQAHGLAWFETYIISLRETLNWFKTLCEQNKQSEIDKNIIQFAFSEYLTQLGQGIMMSQSEIIRPDFLGLDKSDFSFLESTETNKLLQNGLSENVKMKIVDSLDNGFFPNLGLNDDTLDMIQDQFKKFTDEEIIPLANEWHLKDALIPDEILKKMAELGVFSIAIPENYGGLGMGKVAMCVVTEELSRGFLAAGSLGTRAEIAGELIRLGGTEEQKKKYLPKIADGSILTTAVFT
;
A
#
# COMPACT_ATOMS: atom_id res chain seq x y z
N MET A 1 1.51 25.20 34.47
CA MET A 1 0.50 25.97 33.72
C MET A 1 -0.52 24.97 33.25
N ASP A 2 -1.74 25.15 33.72
CA ASP A 2 -2.88 24.26 33.48
C ASP A 2 -3.28 24.37 32.00
N THR A 3 -3.13 23.29 31.24
CA THR A 3 -3.54 23.19 29.82
C THR A 3 -4.83 22.40 29.69
N SER A 4 -5.76 22.58 30.63
CA SER A 4 -7.16 22.23 30.42
C SER A 4 -7.81 23.23 29.46
N LEU A 5 -7.43 23.14 28.18
CA LEU A 5 -8.27 23.63 27.11
C LEU A 5 -9.52 22.76 27.11
N ASN A 6 -10.59 23.27 27.73
CA ASN A 6 -11.96 22.83 27.50
C ASN A 6 -12.24 22.97 26.00
N ILE A 7 -11.95 21.92 25.23
CA ILE A 7 -12.51 21.71 23.91
C ILE A 7 -13.98 21.44 24.20
N ALA A 8 -14.82 22.44 23.98
CA ALA A 8 -16.25 22.28 23.97
C ALA A 8 -16.57 21.06 23.10
N SER A 9 -17.19 20.05 23.70
CA SER A 9 -17.73 18.90 22.98
C SER A 9 -18.80 19.43 22.04
N ASP A 10 -18.44 19.69 20.79
CA ASP A 10 -19.40 19.95 19.73
C ASP A 10 -20.14 18.64 19.50
N GLU A 11 -21.31 18.54 20.13
CA GLU A 11 -22.23 17.40 20.08
C GLU A 11 -22.99 17.30 18.75
N SER A 12 -22.46 17.87 17.66
CA SER A 12 -22.91 17.53 16.30
C SER A 12 -22.27 16.21 15.81
N LYS A 13 -22.36 15.17 16.65
CA LYS A 13 -21.84 13.82 16.36
C LYS A 13 -22.61 13.18 15.22
N ILE A 14 -22.13 13.32 13.98
CA ILE A 14 -22.52 12.40 12.92
C ILE A 14 -21.61 11.17 13.01
N PHE A 15 -21.86 10.32 14.01
CA PHE A 15 -21.33 8.97 13.98
C PHE A 15 -22.15 8.18 12.96
N LEU A 16 -21.70 8.15 11.70
CA LEU A 16 -22.35 7.31 10.71
C LEU A 16 -22.12 5.85 11.09
N GLY A 17 -23.19 5.05 11.12
CA GLY A 17 -23.07 3.60 11.24
C GLY A 17 -22.23 3.04 10.08
N ASP A 18 -21.59 1.89 10.31
CA ASP A 18 -20.68 1.28 9.34
C ASP A 18 -21.36 1.05 7.99
N ASP A 19 -22.63 0.59 8.00
CA ASP A 19 -23.45 0.40 6.81
C ASP A 19 -23.59 1.68 5.97
N LYS A 20 -23.79 2.83 6.62
CA LYS A 20 -23.97 4.11 5.93
C LYS A 20 -22.67 4.63 5.32
N ILE A 21 -21.54 4.37 5.98
CA ILE A 21 -20.21 4.66 5.41
C ILE A 21 -20.00 3.81 4.16
N ILE A 22 -20.25 2.51 4.26
CA ILE A 22 -20.10 1.55 3.17
C ILE A 22 -20.99 1.92 1.98
N GLU A 23 -22.26 2.26 2.23
CA GLU A 23 -23.22 2.65 1.19
C GLU A 23 -22.75 3.90 0.44
N GLU A 24 -22.42 4.97 1.17
CA GLU A 24 -22.04 6.24 0.56
C GLU A 24 -20.71 6.12 -0.21
N TYR A 25 -19.69 5.50 0.39
CA TYR A 25 -18.39 5.33 -0.27
C TYR A 25 -18.47 4.37 -1.46
N SER A 26 -19.40 3.41 -1.45
CA SER A 26 -19.70 2.59 -2.63
C SER A 26 -20.36 3.40 -3.75
N SER A 27 -21.24 4.34 -3.41
CA SER A 27 -21.84 5.27 -4.37
C SER A 27 -20.79 6.17 -5.01
N ILE A 28 -19.94 6.79 -4.19
CA ILE A 28 -18.82 7.62 -4.63
C ILE A 28 -17.87 6.85 -5.55
N SER A 29 -17.51 5.62 -5.19
CA SER A 29 -16.60 4.78 -6.00
C SER A 29 -17.14 4.56 -7.43
N LYS A 30 -18.46 4.44 -7.60
CA LYS A 30 -19.09 4.32 -8.94
C LYS A 30 -18.99 5.60 -9.74
N GLU A 31 -19.09 6.77 -9.12
CA GLU A 31 -18.86 8.04 -9.81
C GLU A 31 -17.37 8.21 -10.19
N LEU A 32 -16.46 7.77 -9.32
CA LEU A 32 -15.02 7.75 -9.61
C LEU A 32 -14.66 6.89 -10.84
N GLU A 33 -15.32 5.76 -11.03
CA GLU A 33 -15.14 4.93 -12.23
C GLU A 33 -15.54 5.65 -13.52
N LYS A 34 -16.61 6.45 -13.49
CA LYS A 34 -17.05 7.23 -14.66
C LYS A 34 -16.04 8.31 -15.02
N ILE A 35 -15.54 9.06 -14.03
CA ILE A 35 -14.54 10.11 -14.27
C ILE A 35 -13.19 9.52 -14.67
N SER A 36 -12.79 8.36 -14.12
CA SER A 36 -11.63 7.58 -14.58
C SER A 36 -11.73 7.28 -16.06
N GLN A 37 -12.85 6.73 -16.51
CA GLN A 37 -13.06 6.41 -17.92
C GLN A 37 -12.98 7.66 -18.80
N LYS A 38 -13.58 8.78 -18.38
CA LYS A 38 -13.50 10.07 -19.09
C LYS A 38 -12.05 10.53 -19.23
N SER A 39 -11.25 10.48 -18.16
CA SER A 39 -9.83 10.88 -18.18
C SER A 39 -8.98 9.98 -19.07
N ARG A 40 -9.21 8.66 -19.04
CA ARG A 40 -8.53 7.70 -19.94
C ARG A 40 -8.83 8.00 -21.39
N ASP A 41 -10.10 8.24 -21.73
CA ASP A 41 -10.51 8.55 -23.10
C ASP A 41 -9.95 9.90 -23.58
N PHE A 42 -9.84 10.88 -22.68
CA PHE A 42 -9.22 12.16 -22.97
C PHE A 42 -7.72 12.01 -23.33
N LEU A 43 -6.95 11.33 -22.49
CA LEU A 43 -5.52 11.09 -22.78
C LEU A 43 -5.35 10.25 -24.05
N ARG A 44 -6.16 9.20 -24.21
CA ARG A 44 -6.12 8.30 -25.37
C ARG A 44 -6.25 9.06 -26.69
N LYS A 45 -7.17 10.04 -26.78
CA LYS A 45 -7.33 10.90 -27.96
C LYS A 45 -6.08 11.73 -28.28
N SER A 46 -5.27 12.04 -27.28
CA SER A 46 -4.07 12.87 -27.41
C SER A 46 -2.82 12.08 -27.77
N VAL A 47 -2.79 10.77 -27.47
CA VAL A 47 -1.59 9.92 -27.62
C VAL A 47 -1.69 8.83 -28.70
N ILE A 48 -2.84 8.70 -29.39
CA ILE A 48 -3.02 7.72 -30.45
C ILE A 48 -2.69 8.28 -31.84
N LYS A 49 -1.97 7.49 -32.63
CA LYS A 49 -1.75 7.66 -34.07
C LYS A 49 -1.87 6.32 -34.76
N ASN A 50 -2.65 6.24 -35.85
CA ASN A 50 -2.90 4.98 -36.58
C ASN A 50 -3.38 3.83 -35.67
N ASP A 51 -4.35 4.12 -34.80
CA ASP A 51 -4.94 3.18 -33.83
C ASP A 51 -3.97 2.54 -32.82
N ARG A 52 -2.79 3.13 -32.64
CA ARG A 52 -1.79 2.70 -31.64
C ARG A 52 -1.30 3.89 -30.83
N ILE A 53 -0.81 3.61 -29.62
CA ILE A 53 -0.09 4.62 -28.82
C ILE A 53 1.17 5.01 -29.59
N ASP A 54 1.35 6.31 -29.81
CA ASP A 54 2.53 6.87 -30.44
C ASP A 54 3.50 7.37 -29.36
N ASN A 55 4.75 6.89 -29.39
CA ASN A 55 5.73 7.20 -28.35
C ASN A 55 6.08 8.69 -28.30
N SER A 56 6.14 9.38 -29.44
CA SER A 56 6.46 10.80 -29.48
C SER A 56 5.30 11.64 -28.94
N LEU A 57 4.05 11.22 -29.18
CA LEU A 57 2.90 11.86 -28.54
C LEU A 57 2.87 11.57 -27.03
N LEU A 58 3.17 10.34 -26.61
CA LEU A 58 3.23 10.00 -25.19
C LEU A 58 4.30 10.80 -24.44
N GLU A 59 5.48 10.98 -25.03
CA GLU A 59 6.54 11.84 -24.49
C GLU A 59 6.11 13.30 -24.41
N LYS A 60 5.44 13.82 -25.46
CA LYS A 60 4.89 15.18 -25.46
C LYS A 60 3.83 15.39 -24.38
N PHE A 61 3.02 14.37 -24.09
CA PHE A 61 1.96 14.40 -23.08
C PHE A 61 2.35 13.62 -21.80
N GLN A 62 3.65 13.55 -21.50
CA GLN A 62 4.16 12.74 -20.38
C GLN A 62 3.57 13.19 -19.04
N PHE A 63 3.43 14.50 -18.81
CA PHE A 63 2.84 15.04 -17.59
C PHE A 63 1.41 14.54 -17.38
N GLN A 64 0.58 14.56 -18.44
CA GLN A 64 -0.79 14.04 -18.38
C GLN A 64 -0.83 12.51 -18.27
N ALA A 65 0.13 11.80 -18.89
CA ALA A 65 0.23 10.35 -18.79
C ALA A 65 0.59 9.88 -17.38
N HIS A 66 1.60 10.49 -16.76
CA HIS A 66 1.93 10.26 -15.34
C HIS A 66 0.79 10.74 -14.44
N GLY A 67 0.20 11.89 -14.76
CA GLY A 67 -0.96 12.44 -14.06
C GLY A 67 -2.14 11.49 -14.01
N LEU A 68 -2.45 10.84 -15.13
CA LEU A 68 -3.47 9.80 -15.20
C LEU A 68 -3.09 8.60 -14.32
N ALA A 69 -1.83 8.17 -14.33
CA ALA A 69 -1.38 7.07 -13.47
C ALA A 69 -1.58 7.39 -11.97
N TRP A 70 -1.26 8.62 -11.55
CA TRP A 70 -1.51 9.09 -10.17
C TRP A 70 -3.00 9.19 -9.85
N PHE A 71 -3.80 9.71 -10.78
CA PHE A 71 -5.26 9.79 -10.64
C PHE A 71 -5.89 8.41 -10.47
N GLU A 72 -5.50 7.45 -11.30
CA GLU A 72 -5.93 6.05 -11.21
C GLU A 72 -5.46 5.38 -9.92
N THR A 73 -4.25 5.70 -9.47
CA THR A 73 -3.71 5.20 -8.19
C THR A 73 -4.62 5.62 -7.04
N TYR A 74 -5.03 6.88 -6.97
CA TYR A 74 -5.93 7.37 -5.92
C TYR A 74 -7.30 6.70 -5.95
N ILE A 75 -7.87 6.49 -7.14
CA ILE A 75 -9.15 5.79 -7.29
C ILE A 75 -9.04 4.34 -6.82
N ILE A 76 -7.96 3.64 -7.19
CA ILE A 76 -7.69 2.28 -6.74
C ILE A 76 -7.46 2.24 -5.23
N SER A 77 -6.71 3.19 -4.66
CA SER A 77 -6.51 3.29 -3.21
C SER A 77 -7.84 3.40 -2.47
N LEU A 78 -8.72 4.31 -2.89
CA LEU A 78 -10.05 4.46 -2.29
C LEU A 78 -10.88 3.17 -2.40
N ARG A 79 -10.85 2.52 -3.57
CA ARG A 79 -11.53 1.23 -3.79
C ARG A 79 -11.03 0.15 -2.84
N GLU A 80 -9.71 -0.03 -2.73
CA GLU A 80 -9.14 -1.07 -1.88
C GLU A 80 -9.28 -0.75 -0.38
N THR A 81 -9.21 0.53 0.03
CA THR A 81 -9.55 0.93 1.41
C THR A 81 -11.01 0.61 1.74
N LEU A 82 -11.94 0.84 0.81
CA LEU A 82 -13.34 0.46 1.00
C LEU A 82 -13.52 -1.06 1.08
N ASN A 83 -12.84 -1.82 0.23
CA ASN A 83 -12.88 -3.28 0.26
C ASN A 83 -12.35 -3.82 1.59
N TRP A 84 -11.21 -3.30 2.06
CA TRP A 84 -10.64 -3.61 3.37
C TRP A 84 -11.65 -3.40 4.49
N PHE A 85 -12.26 -2.20 4.58
CA PHE A 85 -13.23 -1.91 5.63
C PHE A 85 -14.48 -2.78 5.54
N LYS A 86 -15.00 -3.04 4.33
CA LYS A 86 -16.12 -3.98 4.11
C LYS A 86 -15.80 -5.37 4.66
N THR A 87 -14.63 -5.90 4.33
CA THR A 87 -14.20 -7.22 4.80
C THR A 87 -14.08 -7.26 6.33
N LEU A 88 -13.55 -6.21 6.95
CA LEU A 88 -13.52 -6.12 8.42
C LEU A 88 -14.92 -6.13 9.03
N CYS A 89 -15.86 -5.35 8.47
CA CYS A 89 -17.25 -5.31 8.93
C CYS A 89 -17.96 -6.67 8.77
N GLU A 90 -17.79 -7.34 7.62
CA GLU A 90 -18.36 -8.67 7.37
C GLU A 90 -17.87 -9.71 8.39
N GLN A 91 -16.64 -9.58 8.87
CA GLN A 91 -16.03 -10.46 9.87
C GLN A 91 -16.23 -9.99 11.31
N ASN A 92 -16.89 -8.84 11.54
CA ASN A 92 -17.00 -8.18 12.84
C ASN A 92 -15.63 -7.91 13.50
N LYS A 93 -14.61 -7.57 12.70
CA LYS A 93 -13.23 -7.30 13.12
C LYS A 93 -12.85 -5.81 13.05
N GLN A 94 -13.78 -4.95 12.62
CA GLN A 94 -13.55 -3.51 12.54
C GLN A 94 -13.47 -2.87 13.94
N SER A 95 -12.62 -1.86 14.06
CA SER A 95 -12.44 -1.06 15.27
C SER A 95 -12.73 0.43 15.01
N GLU A 96 -12.70 1.24 16.06
CA GLU A 96 -12.92 2.69 15.93
C GLU A 96 -11.79 3.37 15.14
N ILE A 97 -10.54 2.93 15.28
CA ILE A 97 -9.42 3.47 14.49
C ILE A 97 -9.58 3.14 13.00
N ASP A 98 -10.03 1.94 12.65
CA ASP A 98 -10.25 1.55 11.24
C ASP A 98 -11.27 2.45 10.56
N LYS A 99 -12.35 2.73 11.29
CA LYS A 99 -13.42 3.63 10.86
C LYS A 99 -12.92 5.07 10.68
N ASN A 100 -12.09 5.56 11.59
CA ASN A 100 -11.51 6.90 11.48
C ASN A 100 -10.53 6.97 10.29
N ILE A 101 -9.74 5.92 10.05
CA ILE A 101 -8.81 5.86 8.91
C ILE A 101 -9.55 5.90 7.59
N ILE A 102 -10.58 5.07 7.37
CA ILE A 102 -11.31 5.11 6.10
C ILE A 102 -11.99 6.47 5.89
N GLN A 103 -12.54 7.08 6.94
CA GLN A 103 -13.13 8.42 6.85
C GLN A 103 -12.09 9.47 6.46
N PHE A 104 -10.94 9.48 7.14
CA PHE A 104 -9.86 10.41 6.83
C PHE A 104 -9.32 10.20 5.41
N ALA A 105 -9.03 8.96 5.03
CA ALA A 105 -8.50 8.60 3.72
C ALA A 105 -9.45 9.01 2.59
N PHE A 106 -10.74 8.68 2.69
CA PHE A 106 -11.74 9.11 1.71
C PHE A 106 -11.80 10.63 1.61
N SER A 107 -11.86 11.31 2.74
CA SER A 107 -11.99 12.77 2.72
C SER A 107 -10.76 13.47 2.13
N GLU A 108 -9.56 13.03 2.48
CA GLU A 108 -8.31 13.57 1.96
C GLU A 108 -8.15 13.28 0.46
N TYR A 109 -8.34 12.03 0.04
CA TYR A 109 -8.06 11.63 -1.34
C TYR A 109 -9.11 12.15 -2.32
N LEU A 110 -10.38 12.23 -1.92
CA LEU A 110 -11.43 12.87 -2.74
C LEU A 110 -11.19 14.37 -2.89
N THR A 111 -10.71 15.03 -1.83
CA THR A 111 -10.33 16.45 -1.89
C THR A 111 -9.19 16.66 -2.88
N GLN A 112 -8.14 15.84 -2.82
CA GLN A 112 -7.01 15.89 -3.76
C GLN A 112 -7.44 15.52 -5.20
N LEU A 113 -8.33 14.54 -5.38
CA LEU A 113 -8.87 14.21 -6.70
C LEU A 113 -9.58 15.40 -7.35
N GLY A 114 -10.33 16.18 -6.57
CA GLY A 114 -11.06 17.37 -7.07
C GLY A 114 -10.21 18.63 -7.21
N GLN A 115 -9.08 18.75 -6.52
CA GLN A 115 -8.29 20.00 -6.44
C GLN A 115 -6.87 19.89 -7.01
N GLY A 116 -6.30 18.70 -7.02
CA GLY A 116 -4.99 18.37 -7.55
C GLY A 116 -4.24 17.37 -6.70
N ILE A 117 -3.59 16.41 -7.35
CA ILE A 117 -2.75 15.38 -6.72
C ILE A 117 -1.28 15.79 -6.87
N MET A 118 -0.53 15.77 -5.77
CA MET A 118 0.91 16.01 -5.80
C MET A 118 1.66 14.76 -6.26
N MET A 119 2.15 14.78 -7.50
CA MET A 119 2.99 13.71 -8.07
C MET A 119 4.43 13.79 -7.56
N SER A 120 4.87 15.01 -7.28
CA SER A 120 6.11 15.35 -6.59
C SER A 120 5.89 16.64 -5.78
N GLN A 121 6.90 17.10 -5.04
CA GLN A 121 6.79 18.36 -4.30
C GLN A 121 6.58 19.59 -5.23
N SER A 122 6.90 19.49 -6.51
CA SER A 122 6.76 20.58 -7.49
C SER A 122 5.76 20.31 -8.61
N GLU A 123 5.25 19.07 -8.73
CA GLU A 123 4.36 18.68 -9.83
C GLU A 123 3.00 18.27 -9.28
N ILE A 124 1.98 19.04 -9.64
CA ILE A 124 0.60 18.81 -9.21
C ILE A 124 -0.27 18.57 -10.44
N ILE A 125 -0.78 17.36 -10.59
CA ILE A 125 -1.76 17.05 -11.63
C ILE A 125 -3.13 17.54 -11.17
N ARG A 126 -3.75 18.43 -11.96
CA ARG A 126 -5.11 18.95 -11.70
C ARG A 126 -6.12 18.35 -12.67
N PRO A 127 -7.42 18.33 -12.31
CA PRO A 127 -8.46 17.70 -13.14
C PRO A 127 -8.53 18.20 -14.58
N ASP A 128 -8.27 19.49 -14.82
CA ASP A 128 -8.29 20.12 -16.14
C ASP A 128 -7.24 19.53 -17.10
N PHE A 129 -6.08 19.11 -16.59
CA PHE A 129 -5.07 18.40 -17.38
C PHE A 129 -5.49 16.98 -17.78
N LEU A 130 -6.54 16.45 -17.15
CA LEU A 130 -7.10 15.13 -17.42
C LEU A 130 -8.43 15.21 -18.20
N GLY A 131 -8.81 16.40 -18.69
CA GLY A 131 -10.05 16.59 -19.42
C GLY A 131 -11.29 16.55 -18.54
N LEU A 132 -11.12 16.80 -17.23
CA LEU A 132 -12.19 16.91 -16.27
C LEU A 132 -12.44 18.38 -15.92
N ASP A 133 -13.66 18.68 -15.51
CA ASP A 133 -14.07 19.99 -15.03
C ASP A 133 -14.83 19.86 -13.70
N LYS A 134 -15.22 21.01 -13.12
CA LYS A 134 -15.91 21.03 -11.81
C LYS A 134 -17.20 20.22 -11.80
N SER A 135 -17.91 20.13 -12.92
CA SER A 135 -19.18 19.40 -12.99
C SER A 135 -18.99 17.89 -12.87
N ASP A 136 -17.81 17.36 -13.23
CA ASP A 136 -17.49 15.94 -13.04
C ASP A 136 -17.40 15.56 -11.55
N PHE A 137 -17.17 16.54 -10.67
CA PHE A 137 -17.06 16.35 -9.22
C PHE A 137 -18.30 16.84 -8.46
N SER A 138 -19.40 17.15 -9.14
CA SER A 138 -20.61 17.69 -8.50
C SER A 138 -21.21 16.74 -7.45
N PHE A 139 -20.93 15.44 -7.54
CA PHE A 139 -21.35 14.47 -6.53
C PHE A 139 -20.72 14.73 -5.15
N LEU A 140 -19.54 15.36 -5.08
CA LEU A 140 -18.90 15.78 -3.83
C LEU A 140 -19.62 16.96 -3.16
N GLU A 141 -20.45 17.68 -3.90
CA GLU A 141 -21.23 18.83 -3.41
C GLU A 141 -22.58 18.41 -2.81
N SER A 142 -22.94 17.11 -2.86
CA SER A 142 -24.12 16.61 -2.17
C SER A 142 -24.03 16.90 -0.66
N THR A 143 -25.16 17.14 0.00
CA THR A 143 -25.15 17.53 1.43
C THR A 143 -24.54 16.42 2.30
N GLU A 144 -24.83 15.17 1.95
CA GLU A 144 -24.36 13.97 2.63
C GLU A 144 -22.86 13.76 2.42
N THR A 145 -22.40 13.74 1.16
CA THR A 145 -20.98 13.56 0.83
C THR A 145 -20.15 14.71 1.42
N ASN A 146 -20.61 15.96 1.29
CA ASN A 146 -19.87 17.10 1.79
C ASN A 146 -19.66 17.06 3.31
N LYS A 147 -20.70 16.69 4.07
CA LYS A 147 -20.59 16.49 5.53
C LYS A 147 -19.60 15.40 5.90
N LEU A 148 -19.58 14.31 5.13
CA LEU A 148 -18.62 13.22 5.30
C LEU A 148 -17.18 13.67 5.08
N LEU A 149 -16.94 14.43 4.01
CA LEU A 149 -15.63 15.00 3.72
C LEU A 149 -15.16 15.91 4.87
N GLN A 150 -16.01 16.85 5.29
CA GLN A 150 -15.72 17.76 6.39
C GLN A 150 -15.45 17.03 7.70
N ASN A 151 -16.25 16.01 8.02
CA ASN A 151 -16.06 15.21 9.23
C ASN A 151 -14.73 14.44 9.19
N GLY A 152 -14.44 13.75 8.08
CA GLY A 152 -13.19 12.98 7.95
C GLY A 152 -11.93 13.85 8.01
N LEU A 153 -11.99 15.09 7.52
CA LEU A 153 -10.88 16.06 7.61
C LEU A 153 -10.82 16.81 8.95
N SER A 154 -11.80 16.61 9.83
CA SER A 154 -11.88 17.32 11.10
C SER A 154 -10.71 16.99 12.02
N GLU A 155 -10.33 17.94 12.86
CA GLU A 155 -9.30 17.74 13.87
C GLU A 155 -9.66 16.60 14.83
N ASN A 156 -10.95 16.42 15.11
CA ASN A 156 -11.45 15.35 15.97
C ASN A 156 -11.13 13.95 15.41
N VAL A 157 -11.32 13.71 14.10
CA VAL A 157 -10.98 12.41 13.50
C VAL A 157 -9.46 12.16 13.58
N LYS A 158 -8.66 13.18 13.29
CA LYS A 158 -7.19 13.08 13.38
C LYS A 158 -6.73 12.78 14.80
N MET A 159 -7.24 13.52 15.79
CA MET A 159 -6.91 13.30 17.20
C MET A 159 -7.32 11.91 17.67
N LYS A 160 -8.49 11.40 17.26
CA LYS A 160 -8.89 10.02 17.59
C LYS A 160 -7.96 8.95 17.03
N ILE A 161 -7.44 9.15 15.82
CA ILE A 161 -6.45 8.24 15.23
C ILE A 161 -5.17 8.29 16.08
N VAL A 162 -4.66 9.49 16.37
CA VAL A 162 -3.46 9.68 17.21
C VAL A 162 -3.64 9.07 18.59
N ASP A 163 -4.73 9.38 19.28
CA ASP A 163 -5.06 8.85 20.61
C ASP A 163 -5.12 7.32 20.61
N SER A 164 -5.67 6.71 19.55
CA SER A 164 -5.71 5.25 19.42
C SER A 164 -4.28 4.68 19.33
N LEU A 165 -3.44 5.24 18.48
CA LEU A 165 -2.06 4.81 18.27
C LEU A 165 -1.22 4.98 19.55
N ASP A 166 -1.34 6.11 20.26
CA ASP A 166 -0.62 6.37 21.51
C ASP A 166 -0.99 5.39 22.62
N ASN A 167 -2.22 4.87 22.60
CA ASN A 167 -2.69 3.84 23.52
C ASN A 167 -2.42 2.39 23.02
N GLY A 168 -1.66 2.24 21.93
CA GLY A 168 -1.28 0.92 21.39
C GLY A 168 -2.38 0.23 20.58
N PHE A 169 -3.42 0.95 20.18
CA PHE A 169 -4.44 0.45 19.25
C PHE A 169 -4.05 0.82 17.82
N PHE A 170 -3.63 -0.20 17.06
CA PHE A 170 -3.27 -0.08 15.66
C PHE A 170 -4.42 -0.52 14.75
N PRO A 171 -4.51 0.00 13.52
CA PRO A 171 -5.52 -0.44 12.58
C PRO A 171 -5.33 -1.90 12.20
N ASN A 172 -6.43 -2.57 11.93
CA ASN A 172 -6.42 -3.96 11.51
C ASN A 172 -5.87 -4.06 10.08
N LEU A 173 -4.85 -4.90 9.87
CA LEU A 173 -4.23 -5.07 8.55
C LEU A 173 -5.13 -5.78 7.53
N GLY A 174 -6.19 -6.45 7.98
CA GLY A 174 -7.11 -7.17 7.10
C GLY A 174 -6.47 -8.39 6.42
N LEU A 175 -5.45 -9.00 7.03
CA LEU A 175 -4.81 -10.22 6.50
C LEU A 175 -5.80 -11.39 6.45
N ASN A 176 -6.69 -11.48 7.45
CA ASN A 176 -7.76 -12.47 7.55
C ASN A 176 -7.27 -13.93 7.46
N ASP A 177 -6.03 -14.18 7.88
CA ASP A 177 -5.39 -15.49 7.89
C ASP A 177 -4.47 -15.58 9.12
N ASP A 178 -4.87 -16.41 10.08
CA ASP A 178 -4.13 -16.61 11.33
C ASP A 178 -2.68 -17.07 11.08
N THR A 179 -2.42 -17.75 9.96
CA THR A 179 -1.06 -18.16 9.55
C THR A 179 -0.22 -16.94 9.21
N LEU A 180 -0.79 -15.96 8.50
CA LEU A 180 -0.10 -14.71 8.15
C LEU A 180 0.15 -13.86 9.40
N ASP A 181 -0.80 -13.83 10.34
CA ASP A 181 -0.63 -13.14 11.63
C ASP A 181 0.54 -13.76 12.41
N MET A 182 0.62 -15.09 12.48
CA MET A 182 1.74 -15.79 13.13
C MET A 182 3.09 -15.53 12.46
N ILE A 183 3.13 -15.48 11.12
CA ILE A 183 4.33 -15.13 10.36
C ILE A 183 4.75 -13.69 10.68
N GLN A 184 3.79 -12.76 10.70
CA GLN A 184 4.06 -11.37 11.03
C GLN A 184 4.71 -11.27 12.42
N ASP A 185 4.13 -11.89 13.44
CA ASP A 185 4.66 -11.88 14.80
C ASP A 185 6.08 -12.49 14.88
N GLN A 186 6.32 -13.58 14.15
CA GLN A 186 7.63 -14.21 14.08
C GLN A 186 8.69 -13.26 13.50
N PHE A 187 8.40 -12.63 12.36
CA PHE A 187 9.35 -11.73 11.69
C PHE A 187 9.46 -10.37 12.38
N LYS A 188 8.39 -9.91 13.02
CA LYS A 188 8.42 -8.75 13.90
C LYS A 188 9.41 -8.98 15.05
N LYS A 189 9.28 -10.11 15.75
CA LYS A 189 10.18 -10.49 16.84
C LYS A 189 11.63 -10.61 16.38
N PHE A 190 11.87 -11.32 15.28
CA PHE A 190 13.22 -11.42 14.71
C PHE A 190 13.80 -10.04 14.37
N THR A 191 13.00 -9.16 13.77
CA THR A 191 13.43 -7.80 13.44
C THR A 191 13.76 -6.98 14.67
N ASP A 192 12.91 -7.05 15.71
CA ASP A 192 13.10 -6.32 16.97
C ASP A 192 14.32 -6.81 17.77
N GLU A 193 14.66 -8.10 17.68
CA GLU A 193 15.75 -8.72 18.44
C GLU A 193 17.10 -8.74 17.69
N GLU A 194 17.09 -8.96 16.36
CA GLU A 194 18.28 -9.32 15.59
C GLU A 194 18.68 -8.27 14.53
N ILE A 195 17.76 -7.37 14.16
CA ILE A 195 18.02 -6.35 13.12
C ILE A 195 18.13 -4.96 13.73
N ILE A 196 17.07 -4.47 14.39
CA ILE A 196 17.00 -3.09 14.90
C ILE A 196 18.14 -2.73 15.85
N PRO A 197 18.50 -3.57 16.84
CA PRO A 197 19.56 -3.21 17.79
C PRO A 197 20.95 -3.07 17.14
N LEU A 198 21.17 -3.73 15.99
CA LEU A 198 22.47 -3.81 15.32
C LEU A 198 22.60 -2.87 14.12
N ALA A 199 21.49 -2.46 13.51
CA ALA A 199 21.47 -1.68 12.28
C ALA A 199 22.28 -0.37 12.37
N ASN A 200 22.22 0.34 13.50
CA ASN A 200 23.01 1.57 13.70
C ASN A 200 24.51 1.28 13.74
N GLU A 201 24.94 0.17 14.33
CA GLU A 201 26.35 -0.22 14.36
C GLU A 201 26.85 -0.57 12.95
N TRP A 202 26.06 -1.30 12.16
CA TRP A 202 26.39 -1.59 10.77
C TRP A 202 26.57 -0.30 9.96
N HIS A 203 25.69 0.68 10.17
CA HIS A 203 25.80 1.99 9.53
C HIS A 203 27.09 2.72 9.92
N LEU A 204 27.38 2.83 11.23
CA LEU A 204 28.58 3.52 11.73
C LEU A 204 29.88 2.90 11.23
N LYS A 205 29.87 1.59 10.94
CA LYS A 205 31.02 0.83 10.46
C LYS A 205 31.11 0.74 8.94
N ASP A 206 30.15 1.27 8.19
CA ASP A 206 30.00 1.02 6.74
C ASP A 206 30.07 -0.49 6.41
N ALA A 207 29.41 -1.30 7.24
CA ALA A 207 29.48 -2.74 7.17
C ALA A 207 28.31 -3.35 6.40
N LEU A 208 28.56 -4.48 5.76
CA LEU A 208 27.50 -5.35 5.26
C LEU A 208 26.71 -5.97 6.42
N ILE A 209 25.49 -6.43 6.13
CA ILE A 209 24.74 -7.29 7.05
C ILE A 209 25.59 -8.54 7.30
N PRO A 210 25.89 -8.89 8.57
CA PRO A 210 26.74 -10.04 8.88
C PRO A 210 26.18 -11.37 8.37
N ASP A 211 27.08 -12.28 7.96
CA ASP A 211 26.74 -13.64 7.50
C ASP A 211 25.92 -14.42 8.55
N GLU A 212 26.13 -14.15 9.84
CA GLU A 212 25.38 -14.75 10.93
C GLU A 212 23.89 -14.40 10.87
N ILE A 213 23.55 -13.17 10.49
CA ILE A 213 22.17 -12.73 10.28
C ILE A 213 21.59 -13.40 9.03
N LEU A 214 22.37 -13.48 7.94
CA LEU A 214 21.95 -14.20 6.73
C LEU A 214 21.62 -15.66 7.02
N LYS A 215 22.43 -16.32 7.85
CA LYS A 215 22.19 -17.69 8.28
C LYS A 215 20.90 -17.82 9.08
N LYS A 216 20.66 -16.94 10.05
CA LYS A 216 19.38 -16.92 10.81
C LYS A 216 18.18 -16.69 9.89
N MET A 217 18.30 -15.79 8.93
CA MET A 217 17.25 -15.54 7.94
C MET A 217 16.98 -16.77 7.05
N ALA A 218 18.02 -17.50 6.64
CA ALA A 218 17.86 -18.76 5.91
C ALA A 218 17.17 -19.83 6.77
N GLU A 219 17.57 -19.98 8.03
CA GLU A 219 16.96 -20.91 9.00
C GLU A 219 15.47 -20.61 9.26
N LEU A 220 15.09 -19.32 9.24
CA LEU A 220 13.70 -18.87 9.31
C LEU A 220 12.93 -19.00 7.99
N GLY A 221 13.59 -19.42 6.91
CA GLY A 221 12.97 -19.65 5.61
C GLY A 221 12.77 -18.39 4.77
N VAL A 222 13.39 -17.24 5.10
CA VAL A 222 13.21 -15.97 4.36
C VAL A 222 13.38 -16.11 2.85
N PHE A 223 14.40 -16.88 2.42
CA PHE A 223 14.72 -17.07 1.01
C PHE A 223 13.82 -18.08 0.29
N SER A 224 12.91 -18.72 1.03
CA SER A 224 12.14 -19.88 0.59
C SER A 224 10.62 -19.65 0.54
N ILE A 225 10.13 -18.54 1.11
CA ILE A 225 8.69 -18.25 1.31
C ILE A 225 7.86 -18.44 0.04
N ALA A 226 8.27 -17.83 -1.07
CA ALA A 226 7.54 -17.88 -2.33
C ALA A 226 8.01 -18.99 -3.28
N ILE A 227 9.03 -19.76 -2.91
CA ILE A 227 9.52 -20.87 -3.74
C ILE A 227 8.60 -22.08 -3.52
N PRO A 228 8.16 -22.79 -4.58
CA PRO A 228 7.31 -23.97 -4.44
C PRO A 228 7.96 -25.10 -3.62
N GLU A 229 7.15 -25.86 -2.89
CA GLU A 229 7.60 -26.96 -2.02
C GLU A 229 8.40 -28.05 -2.77
N ASN A 230 8.04 -28.34 -4.03
CA ASN A 230 8.75 -29.33 -4.84
C ASN A 230 10.19 -28.91 -5.20
N TYR A 231 10.58 -27.67 -4.89
CA TYR A 231 11.94 -27.16 -4.98
C TYR A 231 12.53 -26.82 -3.60
N GLY A 232 11.97 -27.33 -2.50
CA GLY A 232 12.47 -27.09 -1.15
C GLY A 232 12.08 -25.74 -0.55
N GLY A 233 11.10 -25.05 -1.15
CA GLY A 233 10.53 -23.82 -0.59
C GLY A 233 9.32 -24.06 0.32
N LEU A 234 8.71 -22.97 0.82
CA LEU A 234 7.53 -23.02 1.69
C LEU A 234 6.20 -22.85 0.95
N GLY A 235 6.23 -22.41 -0.33
CA GLY A 235 5.03 -22.31 -1.16
C GLY A 235 3.93 -21.35 -0.65
N MET A 236 4.25 -20.40 0.22
CA MET A 236 3.27 -19.57 0.96
C MET A 236 2.67 -18.43 0.13
N GLY A 237 3.20 -18.20 -1.07
CA GLY A 237 2.71 -17.19 -2.01
C GLY A 237 3.16 -15.76 -1.69
N LYS A 238 2.55 -14.80 -2.37
CA LYS A 238 3.02 -13.40 -2.41
C LYS A 238 2.59 -12.58 -1.20
N VAL A 239 1.42 -12.84 -0.63
CA VAL A 239 0.95 -12.09 0.55
C VAL A 239 1.85 -12.38 1.76
N ALA A 240 2.21 -13.65 2.00
CA ALA A 240 3.20 -14.01 3.01
C ALA A 240 4.55 -13.30 2.76
N MET A 241 4.99 -13.22 1.49
CA MET A 241 6.21 -12.51 1.14
C MET A 241 6.14 -11.00 1.44
N CYS A 242 4.99 -10.35 1.21
CA CYS A 242 4.77 -8.96 1.59
C CYS A 242 4.89 -8.78 3.11
N VAL A 243 4.18 -9.59 3.90
CA VAL A 243 4.23 -9.54 5.37
C VAL A 243 5.66 -9.65 5.89
N VAL A 244 6.43 -10.64 5.41
CA VAL A 244 7.83 -10.82 5.83
C VAL A 244 8.71 -9.66 5.38
N THR A 245 8.54 -9.18 4.14
CA THR A 245 9.32 -8.07 3.61
C THR A 245 9.04 -6.78 4.37
N GLU A 246 7.79 -6.51 4.73
CA GLU A 246 7.37 -5.34 5.51
C GLU A 246 8.00 -5.35 6.90
N GLU A 247 7.89 -6.46 7.63
CA GLU A 247 8.47 -6.55 8.98
C GLU A 247 9.99 -6.40 8.97
N LEU A 248 10.70 -7.08 8.07
CA LEU A 248 12.15 -6.94 7.97
C LEU A 248 12.57 -5.53 7.54
N SER A 249 11.85 -4.92 6.60
CA SER A 249 12.16 -3.58 6.09
C SER A 249 11.88 -2.49 7.11
N ARG A 250 10.90 -2.71 8.00
CA ARG A 250 10.61 -1.82 9.14
C ARG A 250 11.82 -1.66 10.05
N GLY A 251 12.63 -2.71 10.22
CA GLY A 251 13.88 -2.63 10.97
C GLY A 251 15.03 -2.05 10.16
N PHE A 252 15.28 -2.61 8.97
CA PHE A 252 16.30 -2.13 8.06
C PHE A 252 16.00 -2.56 6.62
N LEU A 253 15.86 -1.61 5.70
CA LEU A 253 15.44 -1.86 4.30
C LEU A 253 16.28 -2.95 3.61
N ALA A 254 17.59 -3.02 3.88
CA ALA A 254 18.45 -4.01 3.27
C ALA A 254 18.13 -5.45 3.76
N ALA A 255 17.62 -5.62 4.98
CA ALA A 255 17.19 -6.91 5.50
C ALA A 255 15.99 -7.46 4.71
N GLY A 256 14.95 -6.65 4.51
CA GLY A 256 13.81 -7.05 3.67
C GLY A 256 14.22 -7.31 2.22
N SER A 257 15.14 -6.50 1.69
CA SER A 257 15.64 -6.63 0.31
C SER A 257 16.32 -7.97 0.03
N LEU A 258 16.96 -8.60 1.01
CA LEU A 258 17.62 -9.91 0.85
C LEU A 258 16.61 -11.00 0.47
N GLY A 259 15.45 -11.03 1.13
CA GLY A 259 14.35 -11.93 0.77
C GLY A 259 13.82 -11.62 -0.63
N THR A 260 13.58 -10.34 -0.95
CA THR A 260 13.08 -9.93 -2.27
C THR A 260 14.03 -10.32 -3.41
N ARG A 261 15.36 -10.36 -3.18
CA ARG A 261 16.30 -10.84 -4.21
C ARG A 261 16.12 -12.32 -4.51
N ALA A 262 16.06 -13.14 -3.46
CA ALA A 262 15.80 -14.57 -3.60
C ALA A 262 14.44 -14.84 -4.26
N GLU A 263 13.40 -14.10 -3.87
CA GLU A 263 12.07 -14.19 -4.46
C GLU A 263 12.09 -13.92 -5.98
N ILE A 264 12.65 -12.78 -6.41
CA ILE A 264 12.67 -12.40 -7.83
C ILE A 264 13.51 -13.38 -8.65
N ALA A 265 14.69 -13.76 -8.16
CA ALA A 265 15.54 -14.73 -8.85
C ALA A 265 14.88 -16.12 -8.94
N GLY A 266 14.23 -16.55 -7.85
CA GLY A 266 13.45 -17.77 -7.81
C GLY A 266 12.30 -17.75 -8.81
N GLU A 267 11.56 -16.66 -8.90
CA GLU A 267 10.47 -16.50 -9.87
C GLU A 267 10.98 -16.48 -11.32
N LEU A 268 12.07 -15.77 -11.60
CA LEU A 268 12.70 -15.76 -12.92
C LEU A 268 13.05 -17.17 -13.40
N ILE A 269 13.70 -17.96 -12.54
CA ILE A 269 14.11 -19.34 -12.87
C ILE A 269 12.89 -20.26 -12.95
N ARG A 270 11.90 -20.09 -12.07
CA ARG A 270 10.66 -20.88 -12.09
C ARG A 270 9.88 -20.69 -13.40
N LEU A 271 9.76 -19.45 -13.87
CA LEU A 271 8.99 -19.08 -15.05
C LEU A 271 9.75 -19.32 -16.36
N GLY A 272 11.04 -18.93 -16.41
CA GLY A 272 11.82 -18.92 -17.65
C GLY A 272 12.90 -20.01 -17.75
N GLY A 273 13.20 -20.71 -16.66
CA GLY A 273 14.27 -21.71 -16.63
C GLY A 273 13.88 -23.06 -17.22
N THR A 274 14.87 -23.84 -17.66
CA THR A 274 14.69 -25.27 -17.98
C THR A 274 14.51 -26.10 -16.70
N GLU A 275 14.02 -27.34 -16.83
CA GLU A 275 13.87 -28.24 -15.67
C GLU A 275 15.21 -28.52 -14.97
N GLU A 276 16.31 -28.61 -15.71
CA GLU A 276 17.66 -28.76 -15.16
C GLU A 276 18.07 -27.52 -14.35
N GLN A 277 17.77 -26.31 -14.85
CA GLN A 277 18.06 -25.07 -14.14
C GLN A 277 17.23 -24.96 -12.86
N LYS A 278 15.92 -25.26 -12.92
CA LYS A 278 15.04 -25.25 -11.74
C LYS A 278 15.54 -26.19 -10.65
N LYS A 279 15.81 -27.45 -10.99
CA LYS A 279 16.32 -28.47 -10.04
C LYS A 279 17.69 -28.10 -9.46
N LYS A 280 18.54 -27.40 -10.23
CA LYS A 280 19.88 -27.00 -9.78
C LYS A 280 19.85 -25.79 -8.84
N TYR A 281 19.05 -24.78 -9.14
CA TYR A 281 19.16 -23.47 -8.49
C TYR A 281 18.09 -23.23 -7.44
N LEU A 282 16.82 -23.59 -7.68
CA LEU A 282 15.73 -23.23 -6.76
C LEU A 282 15.92 -23.79 -5.34
N PRO A 283 16.34 -25.06 -5.14
CA PRO A 283 16.60 -25.57 -3.79
C PRO A 283 17.70 -24.82 -3.05
N LYS A 284 18.74 -24.41 -3.79
CA LYS A 284 19.90 -23.69 -3.22
C LYS A 284 19.62 -22.23 -2.93
N ILE A 285 18.68 -21.63 -3.65
CA ILE A 285 18.18 -20.30 -3.33
C ILE A 285 17.30 -20.40 -2.09
N ALA A 286 16.41 -21.40 -2.03
CA ALA A 286 15.51 -21.61 -0.90
C ALA A 286 16.26 -21.82 0.42
N ASP A 287 17.31 -22.64 0.43
CA ASP A 287 18.13 -22.88 1.64
C ASP A 287 19.17 -21.78 1.95
N GLY A 288 19.25 -20.73 1.11
CA GLY A 288 20.20 -19.63 1.27
C GLY A 288 21.65 -19.95 0.89
N SER A 289 21.98 -21.15 0.40
CA SER A 289 23.34 -21.51 -0.04
C SER A 289 23.77 -20.80 -1.33
N ILE A 290 22.81 -20.31 -2.12
CA ILE A 290 23.02 -19.39 -3.23
C ILE A 290 22.28 -18.09 -2.94
N LEU A 291 23.05 -17.04 -2.67
CA LEU A 291 22.56 -15.67 -2.67
C LEU A 291 22.53 -15.13 -4.11
N THR A 292 21.55 -14.29 -4.40
CA THR A 292 21.29 -13.81 -5.76
C THR A 292 21.23 -12.29 -5.80
N THR A 293 21.59 -11.73 -6.95
CA THR A 293 21.44 -10.31 -7.24
C THR A 293 21.15 -10.12 -8.73
N ALA A 294 20.52 -9.00 -9.08
CA ALA A 294 20.29 -8.61 -10.45
C ALA A 294 21.46 -7.74 -10.96
N VAL A 295 21.97 -8.03 -12.14
CA VAL A 295 23.07 -7.28 -12.78
C VAL A 295 22.57 -6.74 -14.12
N PHE A 296 21.81 -5.64 -14.08
CA PHE A 296 21.13 -5.05 -15.25
C PHE A 296 21.64 -3.65 -15.61
N THR A 297 21.62 -2.73 -14.64
CA THR A 297 22.00 -1.31 -14.78
C THR A 297 23.48 -1.15 -15.08
#